data_AF-A0A1F5FHK1-F1
#
_entry.id   AF-A0A1F5FHK1-F1
#
_cell.length_a   1.000
_cell.length_b   1.000
_cell.length_c   1.000
_cell.angle_alpha   90.00
_cell.angle_beta   90.00
_cell.angle_gamma   90.00
#
_symmetry.space_group_name_H-M   'P 1'
#
loop_
_entity.id
_entity.type
_entity.pdbx_description
1 polymer ?
#
loop_
_entity_poly.entity_id
_entity_poly.type
_entity_poly.pdbx_seq_one_letter_code
_entity_poly.pdbx_strand_id
1 'polypeptide(L)' 'MSDKGGGRQGGGSSEPNGPNEAARDAARDAGLSREERRELHDRISGRDLTAREVREEAEAIKKGQ' A
#
# COMPACT_ATOMS: atom_id res chain seq x y z
N MET A 1 -15.77 -26.58 28.42
CA MET A 1 -15.76 -26.38 26.96
C MET A 1 -15.30 -24.95 26.76
N SER A 2 -14.17 -24.72 26.08
CA SER A 2 -13.55 -23.39 26.01
C SER A 2 -14.00 -22.67 24.74
N ASP A 3 -14.88 -21.70 24.90
CA ASP A 3 -15.11 -20.63 23.94
C ASP A 3 -13.80 -19.87 23.72
N LYS A 4 -13.09 -20.20 22.64
CA LYS A 4 -11.94 -19.42 22.20
C LYS A 4 -12.31 -18.74 20.89
N GLY A 5 -13.01 -17.62 21.05
CA GLY A 5 -13.08 -16.56 20.05
C GLY A 5 -11.66 -16.12 19.69
N GLY A 6 -11.13 -16.68 18.61
CA GLY A 6 -9.88 -16.27 18.01
C GLY A 6 -10.17 -15.20 16.96
N GLY A 7 -10.54 -14.00 17.41
CA GLY A 7 -10.59 -12.82 16.56
C GLY A 7 -9.21 -12.57 15.97
N ARG A 8 -8.98 -12.97 14.71
CA ARG A 8 -7.89 -12.42 13.92
C ARG A 8 -8.30 -11.01 13.54
N GLN A 9 -7.98 -10.05 14.42
CA GLN A 9 -7.80 -8.65 14.03
C GLN A 9 -6.63 -8.59 13.04
N GLY A 10 -6.92 -8.91 11.77
CA GLY A 10 -6.13 -8.38 10.68
C GLY A 10 -6.59 -6.94 10.50
N GLY A 11 -5.86 -5.99 11.08
CA GLY A 11 -6.07 -4.58 10.85
C GLY A 11 -6.04 -4.26 9.36
N GLY A 12 -7.22 -4.03 8.79
CA GLY A 12 -7.43 -3.38 7.52
C GLY A 12 -8.31 -2.19 7.83
N SER A 13 -7.67 -1.03 7.99
CA SER A 13 -8.23 0.25 8.39
C SER A 13 -9.61 0.50 7.75
N SER A 14 -10.61 0.76 8.57
CA SER A 14 -11.98 1.10 8.14
C SER A 14 -12.12 2.57 7.71
N GLU A 15 -11.04 3.19 7.22
CA GLU A 15 -11.08 4.51 6.59
C GLU A 15 -11.10 4.31 5.08
N PRO A 16 -12.17 4.71 4.36
CA PRO A 16 -12.12 4.70 2.92
C PRO A 16 -11.09 5.75 2.49
N ASN A 17 -9.97 5.30 1.94
CA ASN A 17 -8.88 6.10 1.34
C ASN A 17 -7.83 6.70 2.30
N GLY A 18 -7.21 5.89 3.16
CA GLY A 18 -5.90 6.27 3.73
C GLY A 18 -4.77 6.22 2.68
N PRO A 19 -3.64 6.95 2.84
CA PRO A 19 -2.49 6.90 1.93
C PRO A 19 -1.95 5.47 1.69
N ASN A 20 -2.18 4.56 2.64
CA ASN A 20 -1.88 3.13 2.51
C ASN A 20 -2.74 2.39 1.46
N GLU A 21 -3.98 2.82 1.22
CA GLU A 21 -4.86 2.21 0.21
C GLU A 21 -4.46 2.66 -1.19
N ALA A 22 -4.23 3.97 -1.39
CA ALA A 22 -3.72 4.51 -2.65
C ALA A 22 -2.37 3.89 -3.06
N ALA A 23 -1.48 3.64 -2.09
CA ALA A 23 -0.21 2.96 -2.32
C ALA A 23 -0.39 1.50 -2.77
N ARG A 24 -1.33 0.79 -2.17
CA ARG A 24 -1.63 -0.60 -2.51
C ARG A 24 -2.23 -0.73 -3.90
N ASP A 25 -3.15 0.16 -4.24
CA ASP A 25 -3.79 0.19 -5.56
C ASP A 25 -2.77 0.56 -6.64
N ALA A 26 -2.01 1.63 -6.44
CA ALA A 26 -0.93 2.03 -7.35
C ALA A 26 0.09 0.90 -7.58
N ALA A 27 0.50 0.22 -6.52
CA ALA A 27 1.42 -0.91 -6.62
C ALA A 27 0.81 -2.12 -7.35
N ARG A 28 -0.48 -2.37 -7.16
CA ARG A 28 -1.19 -3.46 -7.84
C ARG A 28 -1.35 -3.16 -9.32
N ASP A 29 -1.74 -1.94 -9.66
CA ASP A 29 -1.94 -1.47 -11.03
C ASP A 29 -0.63 -1.50 -11.83
N ALA A 30 0.48 -1.04 -11.23
CA ALA A 30 1.82 -1.09 -11.83
C ALA A 30 2.45 -2.50 -11.83
N GLY A 31 1.81 -3.50 -11.21
CA GLY A 31 2.32 -4.87 -11.14
C GLY A 31 3.61 -5.01 -10.34
N LEU A 32 3.74 -4.26 -9.23
CA LEU A 32 4.92 -4.28 -8.37
C LEU A 32 5.06 -5.59 -7.59
N SER A 33 6.29 -6.09 -7.55
CA SER A 33 6.74 -7.15 -6.65
C SER A 33 6.63 -6.74 -5.19
N ARG A 34 6.92 -7.68 -4.27
CA ARG A 34 6.87 -7.40 -2.84
C ARG A 34 7.94 -6.40 -2.40
N GLU A 35 9.12 -6.43 -3.02
CA GLU A 35 10.23 -5.54 -2.72
C GLU A 35 9.95 -4.12 -3.24
N GLU A 36 9.50 -4.01 -4.48
CA GLU A 36 9.10 -2.73 -5.09
C GLU A 36 7.93 -2.09 -4.34
N ARG A 37 6.98 -2.89 -3.82
CA ARG A 37 5.91 -2.39 -2.95
C ARG A 37 6.42 -1.76 -1.66
N ARG A 38 7.45 -2.34 -1.06
CA ARG A 38 8.07 -1.81 0.14
C ARG A 38 8.80 -0.50 -0.19
N GLU A 39 9.51 -0.46 -1.31
CA GLU A 39 10.17 0.76 -1.78
C GLU A 39 9.15 1.88 -2.04
N LEU A 40 8.03 1.58 -2.71
CA LEU A 40 6.96 2.56 -2.92
C LEU A 40 6.43 3.10 -1.59
N HIS A 41 6.13 2.20 -0.64
CA HIS A 41 5.66 2.59 0.68
C HIS A 41 6.67 3.48 1.41
N ASP A 42 7.97 3.15 1.37
CA ASP A 42 9.02 3.94 2.00
C ASP A 42 9.19 5.31 1.33
N ARG A 43 9.03 5.40 0.00
CA ARG A 43 9.12 6.66 -0.76
C ARG A 43 7.97 7.63 -0.52
N ILE A 44 6.77 7.13 -0.25
CA ILE A 44 5.58 7.96 -0.02
C ILE A 44 5.33 8.18 1.48
N SER A 45 5.93 7.36 2.35
CA SER A 45 5.76 7.51 3.80
C SER A 45 6.25 8.88 4.26
N GLY A 46 5.39 9.61 4.98
CA GLY A 46 5.70 10.96 5.46
C GLY A 46 5.63 12.06 4.40
N ARG A 47 5.21 11.74 3.17
CA ARG A 47 4.90 12.73 2.12
C ARG A 47 3.40 12.83 1.92
N ASP A 48 2.89 14.05 1.78
CA ASP A 48 1.50 14.29 1.44
C ASP A 48 1.35 14.26 -0.09
N LEU A 49 1.29 13.05 -0.64
CA LEU A 49 1.15 12.82 -2.08
C LEU A 49 -0.29 12.51 -2.43
N THR A 50 -0.75 13.09 -3.53
CA THR A 50 -2.02 12.72 -4.13
C THR A 50 -1.97 11.31 -4.72
N ALA A 51 -3.13 10.67 -4.89
CA ALA A 51 -3.22 9.36 -5.54
C ALA A 51 -2.62 9.33 -6.96
N ARG A 52 -2.59 10.48 -7.66
CA ARG A 52 -1.89 10.58 -8.96
C ARG A 52 -0.38 10.48 -8.79
N GLU A 53 0.20 11.23 -7.87
CA GLU A 53 1.64 11.21 -7.58
C GLU A 53 2.09 9.85 -7.05
N VAL A 54 1.29 9.18 -6.20
CA VAL A 54 1.59 7.82 -5.73
C VAL A 54 1.64 6.82 -6.89
N ARG A 55 0.77 6.97 -7.90
CA ARG A 55 0.82 6.16 -9.14
C ARG A 55 2.05 6.45 -9.98
N GLU A 56 2.42 7.73 -10.12
CA GLU A 56 3.64 8.13 -10.83
C GLU A 56 4.91 7.54 -10.16
N GLU A 57 4.98 7.55 -8.83
CA GLU A 57 6.08 6.92 -8.08
C GLU A 57 6.10 5.39 -8.28
N ALA A 58 4.93 4.73 -8.30
CA ALA A 58 4.83 3.29 -8.56
C ALA A 58 5.32 2.92 -9.96
N GLU A 59 4.92 3.69 -10.99
CA GLU A 59 5.39 3.54 -12.37
C GLU A 59 6.89 3.82 -12.51
N ALA A 60 7.41 4.81 -11.78
CA ALA A 60 8.84 5.14 -11.79
C ALA A 60 9.69 4.00 -11.22
N ILE A 61 9.24 3.35 -10.14
CA ILE A 61 9.89 2.15 -9.58
C ILE A 61 9.89 1.02 -10.60
N LYS A 62 8.75 0.80 -11.28
CA LYS A 62 8.64 -0.29 -12.28
C LYS A 62 9.53 -0.07 -13.51
N LYS A 63 9.64 1.17 -13.97
CA LYS A 63 10.41 1.55 -15.18
C LYS A 63 11.90 1.78 -14.92
N GLY A 64 12.31 1.95 -13.66
CA GLY A 64 13.71 2.15 -13.28
C GLY A 64 14.58 0.89 -13.31
N GLN A 65 14.06 -0.22 -13.84
CA GLN A 65 14.77 -1.48 -14.10
C GLN A 65 15.42 -1.50 -15.48
#